data_AF-A0A959X3R9-F1
#
_entry.id   AF-A0A959X3R9-F1
#
_cell.length_a   1.000
_cell.length_b   1.000
_cell.length_c   1.000
_cell.angle_alpha   90.00
_cell.angle_beta   90.00
_cell.angle_gamma   90.00
#
_symmetry.space_group_name_H-M   'P 1'
#
loop_
_entity.id
_entity.type
_entity.pdbx_description
1 polymer ?
#
loop_
_entity_poly.entity_id
_entity_poly.type
_entity_poly.pdbx_seq_one_letter_code
_entity_poly.pdbx_strand_id
1 'polypeptide(L)'
;GVAYLKGMDVRWYNLGPRRHTAGEITIAGNRLAGPRFRICEACGHLDRTGLANKRDEHRPWCKHRHSHEEHTRSVLLTRKLTTEGVVLTLPQGIAFGDDVFAVPSLTAAVLLGLRENYGGAPDHLDVAFIKDPLLDNRDALLLHDLVPGGTGYLAELADPRELWQVLTGALERVKRCACADEGRLSCHRCLLPFAAPHNREVTSRVAAERHLRTLLGIDGGEPPLVPSWKITEAPPAPDPTGESWLEERFRAAFLRLAAKLGGTVKQTPSISGSNIITVSLGSRTFRLRPQVHVANSKPDFVLSSEGLPDVAIFTDGWQFHASPKCNNISDDAAKRRILRQSGTLVLAITAQDLALDEAGDAATAPSWFKAPLVQRLNAEPAMQHTAAAREALLGGPLAFLAGWMQQPDPDNLARFARAAAFSVFASGAAPADGPVDELAVGLLSGTEGQTRVLRQGSLAVAVGVPAPGSVQLAAVLDDTVNLNAAEAKEAWREWLQLANVLALLPASIAAFEARSAATITAAPVMDIVHGGVDVGAEWQPIVEELAGESASLLSLIAALSEAGVAAPDGEVGYELDGVPFELVWTSEKIAVQLDPTPGVEADGWRILAPDAAVIAAAWKERSGA
;
A
#
# COMPACT_ATOMS: atom_id res chain seq x y z
N GLY A 1 0.95 2.73 -23.41
CA GLY A 1 0.80 3.15 -24.82
C GLY A 1 2.16 3.45 -25.38
N VAL A 2 2.39 3.30 -26.68
CA VAL A 2 3.69 3.60 -27.31
C VAL A 2 3.49 4.51 -28.50
N ALA A 3 4.20 5.65 -28.53
CA ALA A 3 4.19 6.57 -29.65
C ALA A 3 5.62 6.83 -30.14
N TYR A 4 5.88 6.49 -31.41
CA TYR A 4 7.14 6.80 -32.06
C TYR A 4 7.15 8.23 -32.61
N LEU A 5 8.20 8.97 -32.28
CA LEU A 5 8.45 10.34 -32.70
C LEU A 5 9.63 10.34 -33.65
N LYS A 6 9.36 10.40 -34.96
CA LYS A 6 10.39 10.45 -36.01
C LYS A 6 11.33 11.66 -35.90
N GLY A 7 10.89 12.72 -35.21
CA GLY A 7 11.72 13.89 -34.93
C GLY A 7 11.14 14.72 -33.80
N MET A 8 11.98 15.07 -32.84
CA MET A 8 11.64 15.91 -31.70
C MET A 8 12.82 16.74 -31.22
N ASP A 9 12.51 17.79 -30.45
CA ASP A 9 13.50 18.65 -29.79
C ASP A 9 13.62 18.29 -28.31
N VAL A 10 14.79 17.81 -27.89
CA VAL A 10 15.14 17.66 -26.48
C VAL A 10 15.98 18.86 -26.04
N ARG A 11 15.60 19.50 -24.93
CA ARG A 11 16.31 20.65 -24.38
C ARG A 11 16.68 20.42 -22.92
N TRP A 12 17.96 20.57 -22.61
CA TRP A 12 18.44 20.54 -21.23
C TRP A 12 18.74 21.97 -20.77
N TYR A 13 18.25 22.30 -19.59
CA TYR A 13 18.41 23.62 -18.97
C TYR A 13 19.30 23.49 -17.73
N ASN A 14 20.41 24.23 -17.69
CA ASN A 14 21.19 24.41 -16.46
C ASN A 14 20.63 25.63 -15.72
N LEU A 15 19.99 25.38 -14.58
CA LEU A 15 19.26 26.37 -13.80
C LEU A 15 20.15 27.29 -12.96
N GLY A 16 21.46 27.11 -12.98
CA GLY A 16 22.40 27.86 -12.16
C GLY A 16 22.89 27.08 -10.94
N PRO A 17 23.72 27.72 -10.09
CA PRO A 17 24.26 27.10 -8.88
C PRO A 17 23.16 26.86 -7.86
N ARG A 18 23.19 25.72 -7.16
CA ARG A 18 22.22 25.42 -6.08
C ARG A 18 22.31 26.49 -4.99
N ARG A 19 21.24 27.28 -4.80
CA ARG A 19 21.10 28.29 -3.75
C ARG A 19 19.74 28.12 -3.07
N HIS A 20 19.71 28.19 -1.74
CA HIS A 20 18.50 27.97 -0.93
C HIS A 20 17.43 29.06 -1.12
N THR A 21 17.83 30.25 -1.55
CA THR A 21 16.95 31.40 -1.82
C THR A 21 17.04 31.77 -3.30
N ALA A 22 16.29 31.06 -4.14
CA ALA A 22 16.18 31.33 -5.56
C ALA A 22 14.72 31.53 -5.94
N GLY A 23 14.44 32.48 -6.84
CA GLY A 23 13.10 32.59 -7.44
C GLY A 23 12.74 31.32 -8.20
N GLU A 24 11.46 30.95 -8.18
CA GLU A 24 10.97 29.78 -8.90
C GLU A 24 10.89 30.05 -10.40
N ILE A 25 11.09 29.01 -11.20
CA ILE A 25 10.81 28.96 -12.63
C ILE A 25 9.98 27.72 -12.94
N THR A 26 8.97 27.85 -13.79
CA THR A 26 8.20 26.70 -14.26
C THR A 26 8.80 26.19 -15.57
N ILE A 27 9.18 24.91 -15.61
CA ILE A 27 9.68 24.21 -16.81
C ILE A 27 8.94 22.89 -16.95
N ALA A 28 8.33 22.64 -18.11
CA ALA A 28 7.57 21.41 -18.38
C ALA A 28 6.54 21.09 -17.28
N GLY A 29 5.80 22.10 -16.81
CA GLY A 29 4.81 21.96 -15.74
C GLY A 29 5.38 21.90 -14.31
N ASN A 30 6.69 21.72 -14.15
CA ASN A 30 7.33 21.63 -12.84
C ASN A 30 7.83 22.99 -12.36
N ARG A 31 7.48 23.36 -11.11
CA ARG A 31 8.07 24.52 -10.42
C ARG A 31 9.42 24.14 -9.82
N LEU A 32 10.47 24.81 -10.26
CA LEU A 32 11.86 24.52 -9.90
C LEU A 32 12.53 25.77 -9.36
N ALA A 33 13.40 25.61 -8.35
CA ALA A 33 14.29 26.68 -7.91
C ALA A 33 15.26 27.02 -9.05
N GLY A 34 15.17 28.25 -9.57
CA GLY A 34 15.88 28.69 -10.76
C GLY A 34 16.73 29.94 -10.49
N PRO A 35 17.88 29.81 -9.80
CA PRO A 35 18.73 30.96 -9.47
C PRO A 35 19.30 31.67 -10.71
N ARG A 36 19.40 30.96 -11.85
CA ARG A 36 19.98 31.43 -13.12
C ARG A 36 21.45 31.82 -12.96
N PHE A 37 22.13 32.08 -14.08
CA PHE A 37 23.46 32.66 -14.09
C PHE A 37 23.35 34.17 -14.30
N ARG A 38 23.89 34.95 -13.37
CA ARG A 38 24.07 36.40 -13.57
C ARG A 38 25.37 36.63 -14.32
N ILE A 39 25.30 37.27 -15.47
CA ILE A 39 26.48 37.59 -16.28
C ILE A 39 26.50 39.07 -16.64
N CYS A 40 27.69 39.65 -16.82
CA CYS A 40 27.80 41.00 -17.37
C CYS A 40 27.21 41.04 -18.79
N GLU A 41 26.35 42.01 -19.08
CA GLU A 41 25.69 42.11 -20.38
C GLU A 41 26.66 42.44 -21.54
N ALA A 42 27.82 43.01 -21.25
CA ALA A 42 28.82 43.38 -22.26
C ALA A 42 29.91 42.32 -22.43
N CYS A 43 30.47 41.79 -21.34
CA CYS A 43 31.60 40.87 -21.42
C CYS A 43 31.28 39.40 -21.13
N GLY A 44 30.04 39.09 -20.70
CA GLY A 44 29.59 37.73 -20.41
C GLY A 44 30.27 37.06 -19.23
N HIS A 45 31.08 37.78 -18.44
CA HIS A 45 31.72 37.23 -17.25
C HIS A 45 30.68 36.99 -16.15
N LEU A 46 30.88 35.91 -15.38
CA LEU A 46 29.97 35.51 -14.30
C LEU A 46 30.05 36.53 -13.15
N ASP A 47 28.92 37.15 -12.86
CA ASP A 47 28.73 38.00 -11.70
C ASP A 47 28.41 37.13 -10.47
N ARG A 48 29.30 37.14 -9.47
CA ARG A 48 29.22 36.28 -8.28
C ARG A 48 28.63 37.03 -7.09
N THR A 49 28.87 38.34 -7.01
CA THR A 49 28.51 39.20 -5.89
C THR A 49 27.35 40.11 -6.32
N GLY A 50 26.12 39.76 -5.95
CA GLY A 50 25.02 40.72 -6.08
C GLY A 50 25.25 41.94 -5.19
N LEU A 51 24.75 43.10 -5.62
CA LEU A 51 24.74 44.41 -4.94
C LEU A 51 26.05 45.22 -5.03
N ALA A 52 27.08 44.74 -5.73
CA ALA A 52 28.32 45.50 -5.92
C ALA A 52 29.06 45.10 -7.19
N ASN A 53 29.40 46.07 -8.05
CA ASN A 53 30.24 45.83 -9.21
C ASN A 53 31.72 45.74 -8.80
N LYS A 54 32.34 44.56 -8.96
CA LYS A 54 33.78 44.38 -8.71
C LYS A 54 34.58 44.23 -9.98
N ARG A 55 35.74 44.89 -10.02
CA ARG A 55 36.64 44.95 -11.19
C ARG A 55 37.14 43.57 -11.68
N ASP A 56 37.25 42.60 -10.78
CA ASP A 56 37.68 41.22 -11.03
C ASP A 56 36.57 40.32 -11.59
N GLU A 57 35.30 40.75 -11.50
CA GLU A 57 34.13 40.08 -12.11
C GLU A 57 33.91 40.48 -13.58
N HIS A 58 34.94 41.04 -14.23
CA HIS A 58 34.90 41.45 -15.63
C HIS A 58 36.13 40.98 -16.41
N ARG A 59 35.95 40.80 -17.72
CA ARG A 59 37.10 40.73 -18.64
C ARG A 59 37.84 42.08 -18.67
N PRO A 60 39.17 42.09 -18.88
CA PRO A 60 39.96 43.34 -18.90
C PRO A 60 39.45 44.43 -19.85
N TRP A 61 38.79 44.04 -20.94
CA TRP A 61 38.26 44.93 -21.98
C TRP A 61 36.82 45.41 -21.75
N CYS A 62 36.16 44.97 -20.67
CA CYS A 62 34.75 45.29 -20.44
C CYS A 62 34.52 46.77 -20.16
N LYS A 63 33.60 47.42 -20.90
CA LYS A 63 33.22 48.82 -20.70
C LYS A 63 32.59 49.12 -19.33
N HIS A 64 31.98 48.11 -18.68
CA HIS A 64 31.34 48.26 -17.37
C HIS A 64 32.25 47.89 -16.19
N ARG A 65 33.52 47.53 -16.44
CA ARG A 65 34.49 47.06 -15.43
C ARG A 65 34.73 48.04 -14.28
N HIS A 66 34.53 49.34 -14.54
CA HIS A 66 34.70 50.42 -13.57
C HIS A 66 33.39 51.17 -13.29
N SER A 67 32.25 50.66 -13.80
CA SER A 67 30.94 51.27 -13.55
C SER A 67 30.56 51.12 -12.07
N HIS A 68 29.85 52.08 -11.51
CA HIS A 68 29.24 51.93 -10.19
C HIS A 68 27.83 51.32 -10.27
N GLU A 69 27.26 51.22 -11.47
CA GLU A 69 25.97 50.60 -11.75
C GLU A 69 26.13 49.12 -12.14
N GLU A 70 25.16 48.29 -11.78
CA GLU A 70 25.12 46.89 -12.19
C GLU A 70 24.58 46.74 -13.62
N HIS A 71 25.40 46.15 -14.50
CA HIS A 71 25.04 45.86 -15.89
C HIS A 71 24.99 44.35 -16.13
N THR A 72 23.96 43.71 -15.59
CA THR A 72 23.87 42.24 -15.54
C THR A 72 22.64 41.71 -16.27
N ARG A 73 22.77 40.50 -16.82
CA ARG A 73 21.69 39.72 -17.39
C ARG A 73 21.61 38.37 -16.69
N SER A 74 20.39 37.94 -16.37
CA SER A 74 20.11 36.62 -15.84
C SER A 74 19.82 35.66 -17.00
N VAL A 75 20.68 34.66 -17.19
CA VAL A 75 20.57 33.70 -18.29
C VAL A 75 20.48 32.27 -17.78
N LEU A 76 19.88 31.41 -18.61
CA LEU A 76 19.96 29.96 -18.47
C LEU A 76 20.90 29.45 -19.56
N LEU A 77 21.78 28.51 -19.20
CA LEU A 77 22.53 27.78 -20.21
C LEU A 77 21.68 26.62 -20.71
N THR A 78 21.58 26.48 -22.03
CA THR A 78 20.74 25.45 -22.63
C THR A 78 21.52 24.70 -23.70
N ARG A 79 21.21 23.41 -23.85
CA ARG A 79 21.58 22.62 -25.04
C ARG A 79 20.31 22.08 -25.68
N LYS A 80 20.27 22.06 -27.02
CA LYS A 80 19.19 21.49 -27.83
C LYS A 80 19.74 20.33 -28.65
N LEU A 81 19.01 19.23 -28.67
CA LEU A 81 19.22 18.10 -29.57
C LEU A 81 17.94 17.90 -30.39
N THR A 82 18.10 17.69 -31.69
CA THR A 82 17.00 17.26 -32.55
C THR A 82 17.27 15.82 -32.95
N THR A 83 16.38 14.92 -32.55
CA THR A 83 16.58 13.46 -32.56
C THR A 83 15.23 12.74 -32.68
N GLU A 84 15.24 11.42 -32.79
CA GLU A 84 14.05 10.58 -32.68
C GLU A 84 13.78 10.16 -31.23
N GLY A 85 12.56 9.71 -30.95
CA GLY A 85 12.19 9.20 -29.63
C GLY A 85 11.00 8.27 -29.64
N VAL A 86 10.79 7.58 -28.52
CA VAL A 86 9.62 6.78 -28.23
C VAL A 86 9.05 7.19 -26.88
N VAL A 87 7.76 7.51 -26.86
CA VAL A 87 7.02 7.79 -25.63
C VAL A 87 6.29 6.53 -25.20
N LEU A 88 6.75 5.93 -24.11
CA LEU A 88 6.09 4.82 -23.43
C LEU A 88 5.21 5.37 -22.30
N THR A 89 3.91 5.54 -22.58
CA THR A 89 2.93 5.93 -21.56
C THR A 89 2.78 4.83 -20.52
N LEU A 90 2.95 5.19 -19.25
CA LEU A 90 2.88 4.27 -18.12
C LEU A 90 1.41 4.08 -17.67
N PRO A 91 1.03 2.87 -17.23
CA PRO A 91 -0.19 2.65 -16.48
C PRO A 91 -0.27 3.56 -15.26
N GLN A 92 -1.50 3.93 -14.87
CA GLN A 92 -1.76 4.48 -13.54
C GLN A 92 -1.23 3.47 -12.50
N GLY A 93 -0.44 3.94 -11.52
CA GLY A 93 0.24 3.10 -10.52
C GLY A 93 1.75 2.90 -10.65
N ILE A 94 2.33 2.95 -11.85
CA ILE A 94 3.79 2.81 -12.01
C ILE A 94 4.54 4.11 -11.65
N ALA A 95 3.85 5.25 -11.56
CA ALA A 95 4.46 6.54 -11.26
C ALA A 95 3.61 7.44 -10.34
N PHE A 96 2.58 6.89 -9.71
CA PHE A 96 1.73 7.67 -8.81
C PHE A 96 2.40 7.84 -7.44
N GLY A 97 2.33 9.06 -6.91
CA GLY A 97 2.40 9.34 -5.47
C GLY A 97 3.61 8.77 -4.71
N ASP A 98 4.81 9.28 -5.00
CA ASP A 98 6.00 9.17 -4.14
C ASP A 98 6.68 7.78 -4.05
N ASP A 99 6.41 6.82 -4.95
CA ASP A 99 7.26 5.62 -5.06
C ASP A 99 8.64 5.99 -5.64
N VAL A 100 9.62 6.11 -4.74
CA VAL A 100 11.00 6.50 -5.08
C VAL A 100 11.74 5.44 -5.91
N PHE A 101 11.29 4.19 -5.92
CA PHE A 101 11.95 3.09 -6.63
C PHE A 101 11.40 2.89 -8.04
N ALA A 102 10.15 3.26 -8.30
CA ALA A 102 9.44 2.84 -9.50
C ALA A 102 10.10 3.31 -10.81
N VAL A 103 10.19 4.63 -11.01
CA VAL A 103 10.74 5.21 -12.23
C VAL A 103 12.23 4.87 -12.43
N PRO A 104 13.12 5.00 -11.41
CA PRO A 104 14.52 4.60 -11.55
C PRO A 104 14.70 3.14 -11.95
N SER A 105 13.97 2.23 -11.29
CA SER A 105 14.07 0.79 -11.51
C SER A 105 13.54 0.39 -12.88
N LEU A 106 12.39 0.93 -13.27
CA LEU A 106 11.80 0.66 -14.59
C LEU A 106 12.69 1.21 -15.72
N THR A 107 13.24 2.42 -15.55
CA THR A 107 14.16 3.02 -16.53
C THR A 107 15.38 2.12 -16.76
N ALA A 108 16.03 1.69 -15.67
CA ALA A 108 17.18 0.79 -15.74
C ALA A 108 16.81 -0.57 -16.35
N ALA A 109 15.59 -1.07 -16.09
CA ALA A 109 15.10 -2.33 -16.63
C ALA A 109 14.81 -2.26 -18.13
N VAL A 110 14.22 -1.17 -18.61
CA VAL A 110 13.99 -0.95 -20.05
C VAL A 110 15.32 -0.87 -20.79
N LEU A 111 16.28 -0.09 -20.29
CA LEU A 111 17.64 -0.03 -20.88
C LEU A 111 18.34 -1.40 -20.87
N LEU A 112 18.18 -2.17 -19.80
CA LEU A 112 18.65 -3.55 -19.73
C LEU A 112 18.02 -4.41 -20.83
N GLY A 113 16.69 -4.38 -20.97
CA GLY A 113 15.98 -5.14 -22.01
C GLY A 113 16.42 -4.78 -23.42
N LEU A 114 16.66 -3.49 -23.68
CA LEU A 114 17.19 -3.01 -24.97
C LEU A 114 18.57 -3.58 -25.25
N ARG A 115 19.46 -3.63 -24.25
CA ARG A 115 20.78 -4.27 -24.39
C ARG A 115 20.64 -5.75 -24.74
N GLU A 116 19.78 -6.47 -24.04
CA GLU A 116 19.60 -7.91 -24.25
C GLU A 116 19.00 -8.22 -25.64
N ASN A 117 18.05 -7.40 -26.11
CA ASN A 117 17.38 -7.64 -27.39
C ASN A 117 18.27 -7.27 -28.60
N TYR A 118 18.96 -6.13 -28.53
CA TYR A 118 19.75 -5.62 -29.67
C TYR A 118 21.23 -6.06 -29.65
N GLY A 119 21.69 -6.76 -28.60
CA GLY A 119 23.02 -7.36 -28.53
C GLY A 119 24.19 -6.37 -28.42
N GLY A 120 23.91 -5.08 -28.19
CA GLY A 120 24.89 -4.00 -28.06
C GLY A 120 24.58 -3.09 -26.88
N ALA A 121 25.58 -2.33 -26.40
CA ALA A 121 25.37 -1.38 -25.32
C ALA A 121 24.48 -0.21 -25.81
N PRO A 122 23.35 0.10 -25.15
CA PRO A 122 22.44 1.17 -25.54
C PRO A 122 22.97 2.55 -25.13
N ASP A 123 24.27 2.79 -25.25
CA ASP A 123 24.95 4.00 -24.75
C ASP A 123 24.55 5.28 -25.51
N HIS A 124 23.97 5.11 -26.70
CA HIS A 124 23.41 6.19 -27.50
C HIS A 124 21.94 6.48 -27.16
N LEU A 125 21.32 5.74 -26.24
CA LEU A 125 19.94 5.95 -25.80
C LEU A 125 19.93 6.52 -24.38
N ASP A 126 19.04 7.47 -24.15
CA ASP A 126 18.76 8.02 -22.83
C ASP A 126 17.24 7.97 -22.57
N VAL A 127 16.87 7.95 -21.30
CA VAL A 127 15.47 7.82 -20.88
C VAL A 127 15.14 8.91 -19.88
N ALA A 128 14.11 9.69 -20.20
CA ALA A 128 13.59 10.73 -19.34
C ALA A 128 12.17 10.40 -18.90
N PHE A 129 11.87 10.58 -17.61
CA PHE A 129 10.50 10.59 -17.13
C PHE A 129 9.83 11.93 -17.48
N ILE A 130 8.67 11.87 -18.13
CA ILE A 130 7.95 13.05 -18.61
C ILE A 130 6.46 12.97 -18.26
N LYS A 131 5.81 14.14 -18.24
CA LYS A 131 4.36 14.28 -18.32
C LYS A 131 4.01 14.50 -19.78
N ASP A 132 3.28 13.59 -20.41
CA ASP A 132 2.92 13.67 -21.83
C ASP A 132 1.73 14.62 -22.03
N PRO A 133 1.94 15.84 -22.57
CA PRO A 133 0.88 16.81 -22.73
C PRO A 133 -0.16 16.41 -23.77
N LEU A 134 0.17 15.49 -24.69
CA LEU A 134 -0.77 14.99 -25.70
C LEU A 134 -1.80 14.02 -25.10
N LEU A 135 -1.48 13.46 -23.93
CA LEU A 135 -2.31 12.52 -23.19
C LEU A 135 -2.71 13.09 -21.83
N ASP A 136 -3.04 14.37 -21.77
CA ASP A 136 -3.49 15.05 -20.53
C ASP A 136 -2.49 14.93 -19.38
N ASN A 137 -1.19 15.15 -19.67
CA ASN A 137 -0.08 15.06 -18.73
C ASN A 137 0.06 13.69 -18.05
N ARG A 138 -0.32 12.60 -18.72
CA ARG A 138 -0.05 11.24 -18.23
C ARG A 138 1.44 10.98 -18.05
N ASP A 139 1.77 10.16 -17.07
CA ASP A 139 3.15 9.74 -16.82
C ASP A 139 3.66 8.84 -17.95
N ALA A 140 4.87 9.14 -18.42
CA ALA A 140 5.51 8.41 -19.49
C ALA A 140 7.03 8.36 -19.35
N LEU A 141 7.64 7.36 -19.97
CA LEU A 141 9.07 7.33 -20.25
C LEU A 141 9.32 7.77 -21.69
N LEU A 142 10.09 8.83 -21.85
CA LEU A 142 10.63 9.27 -23.12
C LEU A 142 11.99 8.62 -23.35
N LEU A 143 12.04 7.63 -24.21
CA LEU A 143 13.30 7.08 -24.73
C LEU A 143 13.73 7.96 -25.90
N HIS A 144 14.98 8.38 -25.94
CA HIS A 144 15.49 9.19 -27.05
C HIS A 144 16.94 8.87 -27.38
N ASP A 145 17.29 9.09 -28.65
CA ASP A 145 18.65 8.91 -29.11
C ASP A 145 19.48 10.18 -28.82
N LEU A 146 20.75 10.01 -28.46
CA LEU A 146 21.73 11.05 -28.20
C LEU A 146 22.43 11.53 -29.48
N VAL A 147 22.25 10.83 -30.60
CA VAL A 147 22.78 11.20 -31.92
C VAL A 147 21.83 12.18 -32.63
N PRO A 148 22.34 13.33 -33.14
CA PRO A 148 21.52 14.23 -33.95
C PRO A 148 20.91 13.53 -35.16
N GLY A 149 19.59 13.67 -35.32
CA GLY A 149 18.81 13.02 -36.37
C GLY A 149 18.34 11.59 -36.05
N GLY A 150 18.85 10.97 -34.97
CA GLY A 150 18.54 9.60 -34.60
C GLY A 150 19.31 8.56 -35.41
N THR A 151 19.42 7.35 -34.87
CA THR A 151 20.06 6.19 -35.51
C THR A 151 19.08 5.27 -36.22
N GLY A 152 17.78 5.40 -35.95
CA GLY A 152 16.69 4.57 -36.48
C GLY A 152 16.28 3.41 -35.56
N TYR A 153 17.05 3.12 -34.50
CA TYR A 153 16.81 1.97 -33.61
C TYR A 153 15.46 2.07 -32.88
N LEU A 154 15.03 3.27 -32.52
CA LEU A 154 13.80 3.46 -31.74
C LEU A 154 12.53 3.21 -32.56
N ALA A 155 12.60 3.17 -33.89
CA ALA A 155 11.45 2.89 -34.74
C ALA A 155 10.89 1.47 -34.52
N GLU A 156 11.76 0.49 -34.25
CA GLU A 156 11.37 -0.91 -34.05
C GLU A 156 10.58 -1.11 -32.74
N LEU A 157 10.85 -0.31 -31.71
CA LEU A 157 10.13 -0.38 -30.43
C LEU A 157 8.65 0.02 -30.53
N ALA A 158 8.24 0.64 -31.64
CA ALA A 158 6.83 0.86 -31.93
C ALA A 158 6.08 -0.44 -32.25
N ASP A 159 6.78 -1.49 -32.67
CA ASP A 159 6.20 -2.81 -32.88
C ASP A 159 5.89 -3.48 -31.52
N PRO A 160 4.64 -3.90 -31.26
CA PRO A 160 4.27 -4.52 -29.99
C PRO A 160 5.07 -5.80 -29.67
N ARG A 161 5.52 -6.55 -30.67
CA ARG A 161 6.30 -7.78 -30.47
C ARG A 161 7.71 -7.45 -30.03
N GLU A 162 8.34 -6.44 -30.63
CA GLU A 162 9.68 -5.99 -30.23
C GLU A 162 9.67 -5.44 -28.80
N LEU A 163 8.70 -4.58 -28.48
CA LEU A 163 8.54 -4.08 -27.11
C LEU A 163 8.31 -5.22 -26.12
N TRP A 164 7.47 -6.20 -26.46
CA TRP A 164 7.24 -7.36 -25.62
C TRP A 164 8.52 -8.15 -25.36
N GLN A 165 9.35 -8.38 -26.38
CA GLN A 165 10.64 -9.07 -26.24
C GLN A 165 11.60 -8.29 -25.34
N VAL A 166 11.68 -6.96 -25.49
CA VAL A 166 12.48 -6.09 -24.62
C VAL A 166 12.03 -6.20 -23.16
N LEU A 167 10.73 -6.10 -22.89
CA LEU A 167 10.19 -6.15 -21.52
C LEU A 167 10.33 -7.54 -20.89
N THR A 168 10.07 -8.61 -21.65
CA THR A 168 10.20 -9.99 -21.15
C THR A 168 11.66 -10.39 -20.95
N GLY A 169 12.58 -9.96 -21.82
CA GLY A 169 14.01 -10.16 -21.66
C GLY A 169 14.56 -9.44 -20.42
N ALA A 170 14.12 -8.20 -20.20
CA ALA A 170 14.44 -7.48 -18.95
C ALA A 170 13.92 -8.21 -17.71
N LEU A 171 12.67 -8.69 -17.75
CA LEU A 171 12.04 -9.40 -16.64
C LEU A 171 12.81 -10.67 -16.29
N GLU A 172 13.14 -11.48 -17.30
CA GLU A 172 13.91 -12.70 -17.13
C GLU A 172 15.28 -12.43 -16.50
N ARG A 173 15.98 -11.40 -16.97
CA ARG A 173 17.31 -11.05 -16.45
C ARG A 173 17.26 -10.56 -15.00
N VAL A 174 16.24 -9.78 -14.65
CA VAL A 174 16.02 -9.27 -13.29
C VAL A 174 15.61 -10.40 -12.34
N LYS A 175 14.76 -11.32 -12.79
CA LYS A 175 14.34 -12.50 -12.03
C LYS A 175 15.50 -13.44 -11.70
N ARG A 176 16.30 -13.82 -12.69
CA ARG A 176 17.41 -14.80 -12.55
C ARG A 176 18.71 -14.22 -11.99
N CYS A 177 18.75 -12.93 -11.64
CA CYS A 177 19.99 -12.35 -11.14
C CYS A 177 20.28 -12.81 -9.71
N ALA A 178 21.42 -13.49 -9.52
CA ALA A 178 21.89 -13.99 -8.22
C ALA A 178 22.02 -12.94 -7.09
N CYS A 179 21.94 -11.64 -7.40
CA CYS A 179 21.86 -10.62 -6.34
C CYS A 179 20.52 -10.61 -5.60
N ALA A 180 19.53 -11.39 -6.04
CA ALA A 180 18.31 -11.67 -5.30
C ALA A 180 18.62 -12.14 -3.87
N ASP A 181 19.65 -12.98 -3.74
CA ASP A 181 20.00 -13.67 -2.50
C ASP A 181 21.12 -12.93 -1.72
N GLU A 182 21.58 -11.77 -2.22
CA GLU A 182 22.68 -11.00 -1.64
C GLU A 182 22.21 -9.86 -0.71
N GLY A 183 20.91 -9.71 -0.47
CA GLY A 183 20.35 -8.64 0.36
C GLY A 183 20.53 -7.23 -0.22
N ARG A 184 20.68 -7.10 -1.55
CA ARG A 184 20.90 -5.82 -2.25
C ARG A 184 19.71 -5.45 -3.12
N LEU A 185 19.44 -4.15 -3.27
CA LEU A 185 18.38 -3.68 -4.17
C LEU A 185 18.66 -4.06 -5.63
N SER A 186 19.89 -3.87 -6.10
CA SER A 186 20.34 -4.30 -7.42
C SER A 186 21.88 -4.43 -7.44
N CYS A 187 22.44 -4.97 -8.52
CA CYS A 187 23.88 -5.14 -8.67
C CYS A 187 24.39 -4.80 -10.08
N HIS A 188 25.72 -4.83 -10.26
CA HIS A 188 26.39 -4.57 -11.53
C HIS A 188 26.07 -5.60 -12.63
N ARG A 189 25.51 -6.77 -12.27
CA ARG A 189 25.12 -7.82 -13.24
C ARG A 189 23.73 -7.59 -13.84
N CYS A 190 22.89 -6.78 -13.21
CA CYS A 190 21.53 -6.46 -13.66
C CYS A 190 21.37 -4.96 -13.93
N LEU A 191 20.80 -4.20 -12.99
CA LEU A 191 20.29 -2.84 -13.22
C LEU A 191 21.32 -1.73 -13.00
N LEU A 192 22.33 -1.90 -12.13
CA LEU A 192 23.25 -0.81 -11.79
C LEU A 192 24.05 -0.22 -12.97
N PRO A 193 24.42 -0.98 -14.02
CA PRO A 193 25.06 -0.39 -15.20
C PRO A 193 24.19 0.65 -15.91
N PHE A 194 22.86 0.55 -15.77
CA PHE A 194 21.87 1.40 -16.42
C PHE A 194 21.26 2.42 -15.46
N ALA A 195 21.66 2.41 -14.19
CA ALA A 195 21.19 3.36 -13.20
C ALA A 195 21.98 4.67 -13.27
N ALA A 196 21.27 5.79 -13.42
CA ALA A 196 21.87 7.11 -13.29
C ALA A 196 22.58 7.23 -11.92
N PRO A 197 23.74 7.92 -11.80
CA PRO A 197 24.54 7.92 -10.57
C PRO A 197 23.77 8.30 -9.29
N HIS A 198 22.85 9.26 -9.39
CA HIS A 198 22.03 9.72 -8.27
C HIS A 198 20.85 8.78 -7.92
N ASN A 199 20.53 7.83 -8.81
CA ASN A 199 19.44 6.88 -8.65
C ASN A 199 19.91 5.50 -8.21
N ARG A 200 21.22 5.27 -8.06
CA ARG A 200 21.80 3.96 -7.72
C ARG A 200 21.24 3.39 -6.41
N GLU A 201 20.99 4.23 -5.42
CA GLU A 201 20.46 3.82 -4.10
C GLU A 201 18.96 3.51 -4.11
N VAL A 202 18.25 3.94 -5.16
CA VAL A 202 16.79 3.72 -5.32
C VAL A 202 16.47 2.87 -6.56
N THR A 203 17.48 2.21 -7.13
CA THR A 203 17.29 1.25 -8.23
C THR A 203 17.16 -0.16 -7.65
N SER A 204 15.96 -0.74 -7.76
CA SER A 204 15.57 -2.02 -7.16
C SER A 204 15.12 -3.05 -8.19
N ARG A 205 15.69 -4.26 -8.07
CA ARG A 205 15.32 -5.47 -8.82
C ARG A 205 13.85 -5.83 -8.61
N VAL A 206 13.40 -5.79 -7.36
CA VAL A 206 12.02 -6.11 -6.98
C VAL A 206 11.04 -5.12 -7.60
N ALA A 207 11.34 -3.82 -7.53
CA ALA A 207 10.49 -2.80 -8.15
C ALA A 207 10.48 -2.92 -9.68
N ALA A 208 11.64 -3.17 -10.30
CA ALA A 208 11.74 -3.42 -11.74
C ALA A 208 10.88 -4.61 -12.16
N GLU A 209 11.00 -5.76 -11.50
CA GLU A 209 10.20 -6.95 -11.79
C GLU A 209 8.70 -6.64 -11.68
N ARG A 210 8.27 -6.03 -10.58
CA ARG A 210 6.87 -5.64 -10.35
C ARG A 210 6.32 -4.78 -11.50
N HIS A 211 7.03 -3.71 -11.88
CA HIS A 211 6.56 -2.80 -12.92
C HIS A 211 6.63 -3.40 -14.33
N LEU A 212 7.61 -4.26 -14.61
CA LEU A 212 7.64 -5.02 -15.86
C LEU A 212 6.43 -5.96 -15.96
N ARG A 213 6.07 -6.66 -14.88
CA ARG A 213 4.86 -7.50 -14.84
C ARG A 213 3.60 -6.70 -15.06
N THR A 214 3.48 -5.52 -14.45
CA THR A 214 2.36 -4.59 -14.70
C THR A 214 2.27 -4.18 -16.17
N LEU A 215 3.39 -3.82 -16.81
CA LEU A 215 3.41 -3.48 -18.25
C LEU A 215 3.05 -4.67 -19.16
N LEU A 216 3.44 -5.88 -18.77
CA LEU A 216 3.13 -7.12 -19.48
C LEU A 216 1.68 -7.61 -19.22
N GLY A 217 1.00 -7.06 -18.21
CA GLY A 217 -0.36 -7.48 -17.82
C GLY A 217 -0.40 -8.90 -17.26
N ILE A 218 0.60 -9.28 -16.46
CA ILE A 218 0.72 -10.63 -15.87
C ILE A 218 0.66 -10.57 -14.35
N ASP A 219 -0.31 -11.27 -13.77
CA ASP A 219 -0.47 -11.44 -12.32
C ASP A 219 0.01 -12.85 -11.93
N GLY A 220 1.31 -12.98 -11.70
CA GLY A 220 1.97 -14.27 -11.44
C GLY A 220 2.32 -15.07 -12.71
N GLY A 221 3.08 -16.16 -12.54
CA GLY A 221 3.52 -17.02 -13.63
C GLY A 221 4.59 -16.43 -14.56
N GLU A 222 4.89 -17.15 -15.64
CA GLU A 222 5.77 -16.70 -16.73
C GLU A 222 4.99 -15.96 -17.81
N PRO A 223 5.56 -14.91 -18.43
CA PRO A 223 4.92 -14.25 -19.55
C PRO A 223 4.72 -15.21 -20.72
N PRO A 224 3.60 -15.12 -21.46
CA PRO A 224 3.43 -15.90 -22.68
C PRO A 224 4.50 -15.52 -23.72
N LEU A 225 4.84 -16.47 -24.59
CA LEU A 225 5.82 -16.27 -25.67
C LEU A 225 5.41 -15.18 -26.66
N VAL A 226 4.10 -14.95 -26.80
CA VAL A 226 3.52 -13.92 -27.66
C VAL A 226 2.76 -12.89 -26.84
N PRO A 227 2.70 -11.62 -27.28
CA PRO A 227 1.99 -10.58 -26.56
C PRO A 227 0.51 -10.93 -26.32
N SER A 228 0.07 -10.82 -25.06
CA SER A 228 -1.34 -10.94 -24.68
C SER A 228 -2.13 -9.63 -24.86
N TRP A 229 -1.45 -8.56 -25.29
CA TRP A 229 -2.03 -7.23 -25.41
C TRP A 229 -3.09 -7.13 -26.50
N LYS A 230 -4.19 -6.46 -26.17
CA LYS A 230 -5.13 -5.93 -27.18
C LYS A 230 -4.61 -4.59 -27.70
N ILE A 231 -4.23 -4.55 -28.97
CA ILE A 231 -3.67 -3.33 -29.58
C ILE A 231 -4.78 -2.40 -30.04
N THR A 232 -4.69 -1.13 -29.66
CA THR A 232 -5.61 -0.05 -30.07
C THR A 232 -4.84 1.23 -30.40
N GLU A 233 -5.33 2.02 -31.34
CA GLU A 233 -4.73 3.32 -31.70
C GLU A 233 -5.18 4.45 -30.74
N ALA A 234 -6.40 4.37 -30.22
CA ALA A 234 -6.88 5.32 -29.23
C ALA A 234 -6.34 4.95 -27.83
N PRO A 235 -5.83 5.92 -27.06
CA PRO A 235 -5.47 5.70 -25.66
C PRO A 235 -6.71 5.25 -24.89
N PRO A 236 -6.63 4.19 -24.06
CA PRO A 236 -7.74 3.86 -23.19
C PRO A 236 -8.01 5.03 -22.25
N ALA A 237 -9.29 5.31 -22.01
CA ALA A 237 -9.68 6.24 -20.96
C ALA A 237 -9.07 5.74 -19.64
N PRO A 238 -8.53 6.64 -18.81
CA PRO A 238 -8.16 6.22 -17.46
C PRO A 238 -9.41 5.70 -16.76
N ASP A 239 -9.28 4.74 -15.86
CA ASP A 239 -10.35 4.40 -14.93
C ASP A 239 -10.10 5.19 -13.64
N PRO A 240 -10.65 6.42 -13.50
CA PRO A 240 -10.45 7.26 -12.32
C PRO A 240 -11.15 6.70 -11.07
N THR A 241 -11.74 5.52 -11.14
CA THR A 241 -12.51 4.90 -10.06
C THR A 241 -12.01 3.54 -9.61
N GLY A 242 -11.00 2.97 -10.28
CA GLY A 242 -10.45 1.64 -9.99
C GLY A 242 -9.89 1.48 -8.56
N GLU A 243 -9.96 0.26 -8.02
CA GLU A 243 -9.43 -0.07 -6.68
C GLU A 243 -7.93 0.30 -6.55
N SER A 244 -7.10 -0.06 -7.55
CA SER A 244 -5.68 0.34 -7.61
C SER A 244 -5.49 1.86 -7.53
N TRP A 245 -6.38 2.66 -8.10
CA TRP A 245 -6.29 4.12 -8.05
C TRP A 245 -6.62 4.68 -6.66
N LEU A 246 -7.57 4.07 -5.95
CA LEU A 246 -7.85 4.44 -4.56
C LEU A 246 -6.72 4.04 -3.61
N GLU A 247 -6.14 2.86 -3.79
CA GLU A 247 -4.94 2.41 -3.06
C GLU A 247 -3.78 3.40 -3.20
N GLU A 248 -3.52 3.85 -4.43
CA GLU A 248 -2.49 4.83 -4.76
C GLU A 248 -2.75 6.20 -4.14
N ARG A 249 -3.99 6.70 -4.21
CA ARG A 249 -4.37 7.97 -3.57
C ARG A 249 -4.26 7.91 -2.06
N PHE A 250 -4.67 6.80 -1.45
CA PHE A 250 -4.50 6.60 -0.02
C PHE A 250 -3.01 6.59 0.37
N ARG A 251 -2.15 5.91 -0.40
CA ARG A 251 -0.70 5.92 -0.17
C ARG A 251 -0.12 7.33 -0.17
N ALA A 252 -0.48 8.15 -1.16
CA ALA A 252 -0.06 9.55 -1.22
C ALA A 252 -0.59 10.35 -0.01
N ALA A 253 -1.84 10.15 0.38
CA ALA A 253 -2.42 10.78 1.57
C ALA A 253 -1.69 10.36 2.86
N PHE A 254 -1.35 9.08 3.01
CA PHE A 254 -0.60 8.56 4.15
C PHE A 254 0.82 9.15 4.25
N LEU A 255 1.50 9.35 3.12
CA LEU A 255 2.83 9.98 3.10
C LEU A 255 2.76 11.47 3.46
N ARG A 256 1.77 12.21 2.94
CA ARG A 256 1.49 13.59 3.36
C ARG A 256 1.18 13.66 4.86
N LEU A 257 0.37 12.73 5.35
CA LEU A 257 0.06 12.61 6.77
C LEU A 257 1.34 12.40 7.57
N ALA A 258 2.15 11.38 7.26
CA ALA A 258 3.41 11.10 7.94
C ALA A 258 4.34 12.33 8.01
N ALA A 259 4.48 13.06 6.90
CA ALA A 259 5.24 14.30 6.84
C ALA A 259 4.65 15.40 7.76
N LYS A 260 3.32 15.58 7.75
CA LYS A 260 2.60 16.53 8.63
C LYS A 260 2.80 16.21 10.12
N LEU A 261 2.89 14.93 10.48
CA LEU A 261 3.16 14.51 11.86
C LEU A 261 4.65 14.67 12.24
N GLY A 262 5.53 15.02 11.31
CA GLY A 262 6.98 15.10 11.54
C GLY A 262 7.67 13.73 11.57
N GLY A 263 7.06 12.71 10.99
CA GLY A 263 7.62 11.36 10.93
C GLY A 263 8.74 11.24 9.90
N THR A 264 9.77 10.46 10.20
CA THR A 264 10.80 10.07 9.22
C THR A 264 10.29 8.86 8.43
N VAL A 265 10.22 9.00 7.11
CA VAL A 265 9.68 7.95 6.22
C VAL A 265 10.81 7.20 5.54
N LYS A 266 10.75 5.86 5.60
CA LYS A 266 11.57 4.95 4.81
C LYS A 266 10.66 4.04 4.00
N GLN A 267 10.90 3.94 2.70
CA GLN A 267 10.21 3.00 1.82
C GLN A 267 11.11 1.80 1.51
N THR A 268 10.51 0.61 1.45
CA THR A 268 11.18 -0.62 1.04
C THR A 268 10.36 -1.28 -0.08
N PRO A 269 10.97 -1.64 -1.22
CA PRO A 269 10.26 -2.28 -2.32
C PRO A 269 9.77 -3.68 -1.89
N SER A 270 8.58 -4.06 -2.35
CA SER A 270 7.97 -5.36 -2.08
C SER A 270 7.62 -6.09 -3.37
N ILE A 271 7.68 -7.42 -3.33
CA ILE A 271 7.27 -8.32 -4.42
C ILE A 271 5.74 -8.47 -4.44
N SER A 272 5.10 -8.45 -3.25
CA SER A 272 3.65 -8.67 -3.06
C SER A 272 2.76 -7.51 -3.50
N GLY A 273 3.33 -6.46 -4.09
CA GLY A 273 2.61 -5.26 -4.49
C GLY A 273 3.43 -4.01 -4.22
N SER A 274 2.75 -2.92 -3.87
CA SER A 274 3.34 -1.61 -3.62
C SER A 274 4.38 -1.60 -2.47
N ASN A 275 5.11 -0.50 -2.27
CA ASN A 275 6.18 -0.46 -1.26
C ASN A 275 5.66 -0.62 0.18
N ILE A 276 6.47 -1.21 1.05
CA ILE A 276 6.29 -1.14 2.49
C ILE A 276 6.75 0.25 2.95
N ILE A 277 5.87 0.99 3.61
CA ILE A 277 6.17 2.32 4.16
C ILE A 277 6.42 2.16 5.66
N THR A 278 7.62 2.54 6.10
CA THR A 278 7.99 2.59 7.52
C THR A 278 8.07 4.03 7.95
N VAL A 279 7.29 4.41 8.96
CA VAL A 279 7.27 5.76 9.54
C VAL A 279 7.80 5.69 10.97
N SER A 280 8.92 6.34 11.22
CA SER A 280 9.46 6.54 12.56
C SER A 280 8.92 7.85 13.13
N LEU A 281 8.16 7.78 14.21
CA LEU A 281 7.50 8.92 14.84
C LEU A 281 7.71 8.87 16.36
N GLY A 282 8.51 9.80 16.89
CA GLY A 282 8.95 9.75 18.28
C GLY A 282 9.72 8.46 18.57
N SER A 283 9.28 7.70 19.57
CA SER A 283 9.83 6.38 19.91
C SER A 283 9.16 5.21 19.19
N ARG A 284 8.11 5.44 18.41
CA ARG A 284 7.34 4.38 17.74
C ARG A 284 7.71 4.26 16.27
N THR A 285 7.65 3.03 15.79
CA THR A 285 7.77 2.72 14.37
C THR A 285 6.45 2.13 13.89
N PHE A 286 5.88 2.75 12.87
CA PHE A 286 4.69 2.26 12.18
C PHE A 286 5.09 1.68 10.83
N ARG A 287 4.52 0.54 10.47
CA ARG A 287 4.77 -0.11 9.19
C ARG A 287 3.46 -0.34 8.46
N LEU A 288 3.31 0.32 7.32
CA LEU A 288 2.19 0.12 6.39
C LEU A 288 2.62 -0.89 5.32
N ARG A 289 2.03 -2.09 5.36
CA ARG A 289 2.27 -3.17 4.39
C ARG A 289 1.08 -3.29 3.45
N PRO A 290 1.25 -3.31 2.12
CA PRO A 290 0.16 -3.52 1.19
C PRO A 290 -0.16 -5.02 1.02
N GLN A 291 -1.42 -5.32 0.68
CA GLN A 291 -1.89 -6.61 0.17
C GLN A 291 -1.51 -7.82 1.07
N VAL A 292 -1.68 -7.67 2.37
CA VAL A 292 -1.38 -8.71 3.35
C VAL A 292 -2.61 -9.62 3.52
N HIS A 293 -2.42 -10.94 3.48
CA HIS A 293 -3.47 -11.86 3.89
C HIS A 293 -3.56 -11.88 5.41
N VAL A 294 -4.72 -11.55 5.96
CA VAL A 294 -5.00 -11.56 7.39
C VAL A 294 -6.26 -12.39 7.61
N ALA A 295 -6.11 -13.51 8.32
CA ALA A 295 -7.13 -14.55 8.41
C ALA A 295 -7.59 -14.98 7.01
N ASN A 296 -8.89 -14.87 6.70
CA ASN A 296 -9.47 -15.18 5.38
C ASN A 296 -9.76 -13.92 4.53
N SER A 297 -9.16 -12.78 4.90
CA SER A 297 -9.33 -11.51 4.21
C SER A 297 -7.99 -10.99 3.68
N LYS A 298 -8.05 -10.17 2.64
CA LYS A 298 -6.89 -9.47 2.09
C LYS A 298 -7.17 -7.97 2.11
N PRO A 299 -6.94 -7.28 3.24
CA PRO A 299 -6.99 -5.81 3.26
C PRO A 299 -5.97 -5.21 2.30
N ASP A 300 -6.29 -4.03 1.76
CA ASP A 300 -5.42 -3.30 0.84
C ASP A 300 -4.13 -2.88 1.54
N PHE A 301 -4.24 -2.49 2.82
CA PHE A 301 -3.09 -2.21 3.67
C PHE A 301 -3.28 -2.70 5.10
N VAL A 302 -2.18 -3.04 5.76
CA VAL A 302 -2.13 -3.26 7.21
C VAL A 302 -1.12 -2.29 7.80
N LEU A 303 -1.57 -1.47 8.76
CA LEU A 303 -0.72 -0.61 9.57
C LEU A 303 -0.46 -1.29 10.91
N SER A 304 0.79 -1.67 11.15
CA SER A 304 1.23 -2.34 12.38
C SER A 304 2.23 -1.47 13.16
N SER A 305 2.20 -1.55 14.49
CA SER A 305 3.24 -1.02 15.38
C SER A 305 3.32 -1.89 16.63
N GLU A 306 4.52 -2.02 17.20
CA GLU A 306 4.74 -2.85 18.38
C GLU A 306 3.85 -2.42 19.56
N GLY A 307 3.23 -3.41 20.20
CA GLY A 307 2.33 -3.22 21.34
C GLY A 307 1.00 -2.53 21.02
N LEU A 308 0.62 -2.43 19.74
CA LEU A 308 -0.70 -1.93 19.31
C LEU A 308 -1.41 -2.97 18.44
N PRO A 309 -2.75 -3.02 18.46
CA PRO A 309 -3.52 -3.76 17.47
C PRO A 309 -3.20 -3.30 16.05
N ASP A 310 -3.11 -4.26 15.13
CA ASP A 310 -2.99 -3.98 13.72
C ASP A 310 -4.27 -3.31 13.19
N VAL A 311 -4.09 -2.36 12.26
CA VAL A 311 -5.19 -1.70 11.55
C VAL A 311 -5.23 -2.22 10.12
N ALA A 312 -6.22 -3.04 9.80
CA ALA A 312 -6.56 -3.46 8.46
C ALA A 312 -7.35 -2.34 7.75
N ILE A 313 -6.82 -1.85 6.64
CA ILE A 313 -7.32 -0.70 5.90
C ILE A 313 -7.87 -1.19 4.55
N PHE A 314 -9.11 -0.84 4.26
CA PHE A 314 -9.80 -1.09 3.01
C PHE A 314 -10.06 0.22 2.26
N THR A 315 -9.58 0.33 1.03
CA THR A 315 -9.83 1.45 0.11
C THR A 315 -11.07 1.18 -0.73
N ASP A 316 -12.23 1.40 -0.12
CA ASP A 316 -13.53 1.00 -0.64
C ASP A 316 -14.06 1.90 -1.77
N GLY A 317 -14.17 1.33 -2.97
CA GLY A 317 -14.82 1.94 -4.13
C GLY A 317 -16.27 1.45 -4.32
N TRP A 318 -17.25 2.37 -4.31
CA TRP A 318 -18.67 2.03 -4.51
C TRP A 318 -18.94 1.14 -5.73
N GLN A 319 -18.28 1.42 -6.86
CA GLN A 319 -18.51 0.69 -8.11
C GLN A 319 -18.06 -0.78 -8.05
N PHE A 320 -17.09 -1.09 -7.19
CA PHE A 320 -16.44 -2.40 -7.10
C PHE A 320 -16.99 -3.25 -5.94
N HIS A 321 -17.52 -2.62 -4.89
CA HIS A 321 -18.07 -3.35 -3.74
C HIS A 321 -19.60 -3.37 -3.69
N ALA A 322 -20.26 -2.33 -4.22
CA ALA A 322 -21.66 -2.04 -3.89
C ALA A 322 -22.46 -1.53 -5.11
N SER A 323 -22.11 -1.95 -6.32
CA SER A 323 -22.84 -1.60 -7.54
C SER A 323 -23.70 -2.75 -8.05
N PRO A 324 -24.68 -2.50 -8.93
CA PRO A 324 -25.48 -3.59 -9.51
C PRO A 324 -24.67 -4.62 -10.30
N LYS A 325 -23.48 -4.24 -10.80
CA LYS A 325 -22.57 -5.14 -11.51
C LYS A 325 -21.67 -5.93 -10.56
N CYS A 326 -21.45 -5.41 -9.35
CA CYS A 326 -20.59 -6.00 -8.34
C CYS A 326 -21.15 -5.70 -6.95
N ASN A 327 -21.87 -6.66 -6.39
CA ASN A 327 -22.49 -6.56 -5.06
C ASN A 327 -21.78 -7.52 -4.09
N ASN A 328 -20.64 -7.08 -3.57
CA ASN A 328 -19.81 -7.83 -2.63
C ASN A 328 -20.04 -7.41 -1.17
N ILE A 329 -21.06 -6.57 -0.91
CA ILE A 329 -21.30 -5.95 0.41
C ILE A 329 -21.38 -7.01 1.52
N SER A 330 -22.12 -8.10 1.29
CA SER A 330 -22.26 -9.20 2.26
C SER A 330 -20.97 -9.96 2.50
N ASP A 331 -20.24 -10.31 1.45
CA ASP A 331 -18.94 -10.97 1.56
C ASP A 331 -17.93 -10.08 2.30
N ASP A 332 -17.93 -8.78 2.02
CA ASP A 332 -16.99 -7.87 2.66
C ASP A 332 -17.39 -7.55 4.11
N ALA A 333 -18.68 -7.56 4.44
CA ALA A 333 -19.14 -7.53 5.83
C ALA A 333 -18.64 -8.75 6.61
N ALA A 334 -18.77 -9.95 6.03
CA ALA A 334 -18.30 -11.20 6.65
C ALA A 334 -16.77 -11.20 6.85
N LYS A 335 -15.99 -10.81 5.84
CA LYS A 335 -14.52 -10.68 5.94
C LYS A 335 -14.11 -9.71 7.05
N ARG A 336 -14.77 -8.54 7.13
CA ARG A 336 -14.48 -7.54 8.17
C ARG A 336 -14.91 -8.00 9.57
N ARG A 337 -15.99 -8.79 9.67
CA ARG A 337 -16.42 -9.40 10.93
C ARG A 337 -15.32 -10.31 11.49
N ILE A 338 -14.75 -11.18 10.65
CA ILE A 338 -13.70 -12.12 11.05
C ILE A 338 -12.45 -11.36 11.53
N LEU A 339 -12.04 -10.31 10.83
CA LEU A 339 -10.92 -9.45 11.27
C LEU A 339 -11.18 -8.80 12.64
N ARG A 340 -12.39 -8.29 12.88
CA ARG A 340 -12.74 -7.71 14.19
C ARG A 340 -12.75 -8.76 15.29
N GLN A 341 -13.19 -9.97 14.98
CA GLN A 341 -13.18 -11.10 15.92
C GLN A 341 -11.75 -11.56 16.26
N SER A 342 -10.79 -11.41 15.35
CA SER A 342 -9.37 -11.68 15.62
C SER A 342 -8.64 -10.54 16.34
N GLY A 343 -9.35 -9.48 16.77
CA GLY A 343 -8.75 -8.34 17.46
C GLY A 343 -8.07 -7.31 16.54
N THR A 344 -8.20 -7.46 15.22
CA THR A 344 -7.69 -6.50 14.23
C THR A 344 -8.68 -5.33 14.09
N LEU A 345 -8.18 -4.09 14.13
CA LEU A 345 -9.00 -2.92 13.86
C LEU A 345 -9.26 -2.81 12.36
N VAL A 346 -10.50 -2.52 11.99
CA VAL A 346 -10.90 -2.38 10.58
C VAL A 346 -11.21 -0.92 10.28
N LEU A 347 -10.53 -0.36 9.28
CA LEU A 347 -10.71 1.00 8.81
C LEU A 347 -11.09 1.01 7.33
N ALA A 348 -12.20 1.62 6.97
CA ALA A 348 -12.61 1.85 5.59
C ALA A 348 -12.27 3.27 5.15
N ILE A 349 -11.78 3.43 3.91
CA ILE A 349 -11.41 4.71 3.32
C ILE A 349 -12.03 4.79 1.93
N THR A 350 -12.84 5.82 1.70
CA THR A 350 -13.52 6.01 0.41
C THR A 350 -12.86 7.10 -0.42
N ALA A 351 -13.20 7.14 -1.71
CA ALA A 351 -12.81 8.21 -2.62
C ALA A 351 -13.14 9.62 -2.10
N GLN A 352 -14.23 9.77 -1.33
CA GLN A 352 -14.63 11.06 -0.77
C GLN A 352 -13.75 11.45 0.42
N ASP A 353 -13.35 10.51 1.26
CA ASP A 353 -12.46 10.81 2.39
C ASP A 353 -11.12 11.37 1.89
N LEU A 354 -10.59 10.78 0.82
CA LEU A 354 -9.37 11.24 0.16
C LEU A 354 -9.56 12.60 -0.54
N ALA A 355 -10.72 12.84 -1.15
CA ALA A 355 -11.02 14.13 -1.79
C ALA A 355 -11.12 15.28 -0.77
N LEU A 356 -11.68 15.02 0.42
CA LEU A 356 -11.73 16.01 1.50
C LEU A 356 -10.32 16.36 2.00
N ASP A 357 -9.45 15.36 2.21
CA ASP A 357 -8.05 15.58 2.57
C ASP A 357 -7.29 16.42 1.52
N GLU A 358 -7.45 16.08 0.24
CA GLU A 358 -6.82 16.80 -0.86
C GLU A 358 -7.30 18.26 -0.97
N ALA A 359 -8.56 18.53 -0.65
CA ALA A 359 -9.11 19.88 -0.59
C ALA A 359 -8.72 20.64 0.70
N GLY A 360 -8.22 19.94 1.73
CA GLY A 360 -7.98 20.50 3.05
C GLY A 360 -9.26 20.74 3.87
N ASP A 361 -10.35 20.08 3.49
CA ASP A 361 -11.66 20.21 4.13
C ASP A 361 -11.82 19.23 5.30
N ALA A 362 -12.53 19.67 6.34
CA ALA A 362 -12.83 18.82 7.49
C ALA A 362 -13.98 17.86 7.20
N ALA A 363 -13.90 16.63 7.73
CA ALA A 363 -15.03 15.71 7.72
C ALA A 363 -16.24 16.35 8.43
N THR A 364 -17.43 16.16 7.87
CA THR A 364 -18.67 16.62 8.50
C THR A 364 -19.09 15.62 9.59
N ALA A 365 -19.45 16.14 10.76
CA ALA A 365 -19.96 15.29 11.84
C ALA A 365 -21.23 14.54 11.39
N PRO A 366 -21.38 13.24 11.73
CA PRO A 366 -22.55 12.47 11.34
C PRO A 366 -23.86 13.07 11.88
N SER A 367 -24.96 12.94 11.13
CA SER A 367 -26.28 13.48 11.48
C SER A 367 -26.83 12.93 12.82
N TRP A 368 -26.48 11.68 13.13
CA TRP A 368 -26.83 10.98 14.37
C TRP A 368 -25.98 11.41 15.57
N PHE A 369 -24.86 12.11 15.37
CA PHE A 369 -23.99 12.52 16.47
C PHE A 369 -24.63 13.67 17.28
N LYS A 370 -24.74 13.50 18.61
CA LYS A 370 -25.34 14.48 19.51
C LYS A 370 -24.30 15.00 20.50
N ALA A 371 -23.55 16.03 20.10
CA ALA A 371 -22.48 16.62 20.92
C ALA A 371 -22.90 16.96 22.37
N PRO A 372 -24.08 17.56 22.64
CA PRO A 372 -24.50 17.84 24.03
C PRO A 372 -24.75 16.58 24.87
N LEU A 373 -25.15 15.46 24.25
CA LEU A 373 -25.31 14.19 24.95
C LEU A 373 -23.95 13.61 25.31
N VAL A 374 -23.04 13.52 24.35
CA VAL A 374 -21.69 12.99 24.56
C VAL A 374 -20.93 13.81 25.60
N GLN A 375 -21.08 15.13 25.59
CA GLN A 375 -20.48 16.00 26.61
C GLN A 375 -20.98 15.69 28.02
N ARG A 376 -22.26 15.34 28.19
CA ARG A 376 -22.81 14.91 29.49
C ARG A 376 -22.30 13.53 29.89
N LEU A 377 -22.30 12.58 28.95
CA LEU A 377 -21.78 11.23 29.18
C LEU A 377 -20.28 11.20 29.54
N ASN A 378 -19.53 12.21 29.09
CA ASN A 378 -18.10 12.36 29.42
C ASN A 378 -17.83 12.56 30.93
N ALA A 379 -18.85 12.91 31.73
CA ALA A 379 -18.73 12.99 33.18
C ALA A 379 -18.72 11.60 33.85
N GLU A 380 -19.20 10.55 33.17
CA GLU A 380 -19.20 9.18 33.68
C GLU A 380 -17.82 8.53 33.46
N PRO A 381 -17.19 7.92 34.49
CA PRO A 381 -15.87 7.32 34.35
C PRO A 381 -15.76 6.29 33.22
N ALA A 382 -16.82 5.50 32.99
CA ALA A 382 -16.87 4.49 31.92
C ALA A 382 -16.90 5.07 30.49
N MET A 383 -17.16 6.38 30.35
CA MET A 383 -17.27 7.09 29.07
C MET A 383 -16.37 8.34 29.03
N GLN A 384 -15.48 8.51 30.00
CA GLN A 384 -14.58 9.65 30.06
C GLN A 384 -13.57 9.59 28.92
N HIS A 385 -13.53 10.62 28.07
CA HIS A 385 -12.70 10.69 26.88
C HIS A 385 -12.15 12.11 26.63
N THR A 386 -11.04 12.17 25.89
CA THR A 386 -10.39 13.42 25.50
C THR A 386 -10.99 14.03 24.24
N ALA A 387 -10.75 15.33 24.03
CA ALA A 387 -11.08 15.99 22.76
C ALA A 387 -10.35 15.34 21.56
N ALA A 388 -9.12 14.86 21.77
CA ALA A 388 -8.34 14.15 20.75
C ALA A 388 -9.00 12.84 20.30
N ALA A 389 -9.61 12.05 21.21
CA ALA A 389 -10.35 10.85 20.82
C ALA A 389 -11.58 11.19 19.96
N ARG A 390 -12.30 12.26 20.32
CA ARG A 390 -13.43 12.77 19.55
C ARG A 390 -13.00 13.21 18.15
N GLU A 391 -11.90 13.97 18.05
CA GLU A 391 -11.35 14.43 16.77
C GLU A 391 -10.86 13.27 15.91
N ALA A 392 -10.18 12.28 16.49
CA ALA A 392 -9.70 11.10 15.79
C ALA A 392 -10.84 10.29 15.17
N LEU A 393 -11.94 10.07 15.90
CA LEU A 393 -13.03 9.21 15.43
C LEU A 393 -14.09 9.96 14.59
N LEU A 394 -14.30 11.26 14.79
CA LEU A 394 -15.25 12.05 13.97
C LEU A 394 -14.59 12.77 12.79
N GLY A 395 -13.27 12.95 12.80
CA GLY A 395 -12.52 13.67 11.76
C GLY A 395 -12.29 12.86 10.46
N GLY A 396 -12.89 11.68 10.34
CA GLY A 396 -12.69 10.77 9.22
C GLY A 396 -11.47 9.85 9.38
N PRO A 397 -11.24 8.94 8.42
CA PRO A 397 -10.25 7.87 8.59
C PRO A 397 -8.79 8.37 8.66
N LEU A 398 -8.44 9.46 7.95
CA LEU A 398 -7.09 10.04 8.04
C LEU A 398 -6.84 10.75 9.39
N ALA A 399 -7.87 11.33 10.00
CA ALA A 399 -7.78 11.87 11.36
C ALA A 399 -7.63 10.75 12.40
N PHE A 400 -8.32 9.62 12.20
CA PHE A 400 -8.11 8.42 13.01
C PHE A 400 -6.66 7.94 12.94
N LEU A 401 -6.10 7.79 11.73
CA LEU A 401 -4.70 7.40 11.55
C LEU A 401 -3.74 8.42 12.17
N ALA A 402 -4.03 9.72 12.06
CA ALA A 402 -3.23 10.77 12.70
C ALA A 402 -3.18 10.61 14.23
N GLY A 403 -4.35 10.45 14.86
CA GLY A 403 -4.46 10.26 16.31
C GLY A 403 -3.82 8.94 16.76
N TRP A 404 -4.08 7.85 16.04
CA TRP A 404 -3.51 6.53 16.28
C TRP A 404 -1.97 6.54 16.22
N MET A 405 -1.40 7.26 15.26
CA MET A 405 0.05 7.35 15.12
C MET A 405 0.71 8.27 16.15
N GLN A 406 0.09 9.41 16.47
CA GLN A 406 0.68 10.39 17.39
C GLN A 406 0.57 9.97 18.86
N GLN A 407 -0.62 9.56 19.30
CA GLN A 407 -0.94 9.25 20.70
C GLN A 407 -1.93 8.08 20.76
N PRO A 408 -1.47 6.85 20.48
CA PRO A 408 -2.34 5.67 20.52
C PRO A 408 -2.84 5.45 21.95
N ASP A 409 -4.15 5.56 22.13
CA ASP A 409 -4.85 5.26 23.38
C ASP A 409 -6.15 4.50 23.03
N PRO A 410 -6.06 3.18 22.81
CA PRO A 410 -7.19 2.35 22.40
C PRO A 410 -8.36 2.43 23.38
N ASP A 411 -8.08 2.49 24.68
CA ASP A 411 -9.12 2.55 25.71
C ASP A 411 -9.87 3.88 25.67
N ASN A 412 -9.17 5.01 25.49
CA ASN A 412 -9.78 6.32 25.35
C ASN A 412 -10.63 6.44 24.09
N LEU A 413 -10.17 5.86 22.98
CA LEU A 413 -10.94 5.75 21.74
C LEU A 413 -12.18 4.87 21.94
N ALA A 414 -12.06 3.73 22.62
CA ALA A 414 -13.17 2.83 22.92
C ALA A 414 -14.22 3.49 23.84
N ARG A 415 -13.80 4.29 24.83
CA ARG A 415 -14.71 5.07 25.69
C ARG A 415 -15.50 6.12 24.90
N PHE A 416 -14.84 6.82 23.96
CA PHE A 416 -15.56 7.72 23.05
C PHE A 416 -16.51 6.96 22.12
N ALA A 417 -16.09 5.85 21.51
CA ALA A 417 -16.93 5.05 20.64
C ALA A 417 -18.20 4.55 21.36
N ARG A 418 -18.08 4.15 22.63
CA ARG A 418 -19.22 3.80 23.49
C ARG A 418 -20.16 4.98 23.70
N ALA A 419 -19.64 6.17 24.00
CA ALA A 419 -20.45 7.39 24.13
C ALA A 419 -21.13 7.79 22.80
N ALA A 420 -20.46 7.57 21.67
CA ALA A 420 -21.01 7.81 20.34
C ALA A 420 -22.19 6.86 20.02
N ALA A 421 -22.13 5.60 20.44
CA ALA A 421 -23.23 4.64 20.29
C ALA A 421 -24.52 5.11 21.01
N PHE A 422 -24.40 5.79 22.16
CA PHE A 422 -25.57 6.42 22.81
C PHE A 422 -26.16 7.59 22.01
N SER A 423 -25.38 8.27 21.16
CA SER A 423 -25.92 9.26 20.22
C SER A 423 -26.76 8.60 19.13
N VAL A 424 -26.34 7.43 18.65
CA VAL A 424 -27.13 6.61 17.72
C VAL A 424 -28.43 6.17 18.38
N PHE A 425 -28.36 5.62 19.61
CA PHE A 425 -29.55 5.26 20.40
C PHE A 425 -30.52 6.43 20.57
N ALA A 426 -30.01 7.61 20.96
CA ALA A 426 -30.83 8.80 21.17
C ALA A 426 -31.52 9.29 19.89
N SER A 427 -30.91 9.02 18.73
CA SER A 427 -31.42 9.41 17.40
C SER A 427 -32.37 8.39 16.78
N GLY A 428 -32.38 7.14 17.26
CA GLY A 428 -33.25 6.08 16.73
C GLY A 428 -34.72 6.21 17.14
N ALA A 429 -35.62 5.43 16.56
CA ALA A 429 -37.02 5.32 17.00
C ALA A 429 -37.28 3.93 17.60
N ALA A 430 -38.51 3.66 18.04
CA ALA A 430 -38.89 2.27 18.32
C ALA A 430 -38.74 1.42 17.04
N PRO A 431 -38.37 0.13 17.15
CA PRO A 431 -38.26 -0.75 15.99
C PRO A 431 -39.55 -0.75 15.17
N ALA A 432 -39.43 -0.66 13.84
CA ALA A 432 -40.58 -0.81 12.94
C ALA A 432 -40.72 -2.28 12.50
N ASP A 433 -41.93 -2.69 12.12
CA ASP A 433 -42.18 -4.00 11.53
C ASP A 433 -41.64 -4.00 10.08
N GLY A 434 -40.39 -4.43 9.92
CA GLY A 434 -39.71 -4.48 8.63
C GLY A 434 -38.48 -5.41 8.66
N PRO A 435 -38.17 -6.09 7.54
CA PRO A 435 -37.23 -7.21 7.55
C PRO A 435 -35.79 -6.82 7.93
N VAL A 436 -35.34 -5.61 7.60
CA VAL A 436 -34.00 -5.13 7.98
C VAL A 436 -33.93 -4.68 9.44
N ASP A 437 -35.04 -4.18 10.01
CA ASP A 437 -35.14 -3.81 11.43
C ASP A 437 -35.17 -5.08 12.29
N GLU A 438 -36.03 -6.03 11.93
CA GLU A 438 -36.12 -7.34 12.59
C GLU A 438 -34.75 -8.04 12.61
N LEU A 439 -34.02 -7.97 11.48
CA LEU A 439 -32.68 -8.52 11.39
C LEU A 439 -31.69 -7.79 12.29
N ALA A 440 -31.66 -6.45 12.26
CA ALA A 440 -30.76 -5.66 13.10
C ALA A 440 -31.05 -5.87 14.60
N VAL A 441 -32.33 -5.91 14.99
CA VAL A 441 -32.75 -6.16 16.37
C VAL A 441 -32.43 -7.60 16.79
N GLY A 442 -32.63 -8.58 15.91
CA GLY A 442 -32.35 -9.99 16.19
C GLY A 442 -30.87 -10.32 16.41
N LEU A 443 -29.96 -9.45 15.98
CA LEU A 443 -28.52 -9.57 16.25
C LEU A 443 -28.13 -9.07 17.66
N LEU A 444 -29.01 -8.37 18.36
CA LEU A 444 -28.77 -7.94 19.73
C LEU A 444 -29.10 -9.07 20.71
N SER A 445 -28.31 -9.20 21.78
CA SER A 445 -28.49 -10.22 22.82
C SER A 445 -28.89 -9.59 24.15
N GLY A 446 -29.96 -10.09 24.78
CA GLY A 446 -30.37 -9.68 26.14
C GLY A 446 -30.96 -8.27 26.25
N THR A 447 -31.61 -7.76 25.20
CA THR A 447 -32.12 -6.38 25.09
C THR A 447 -33.65 -6.28 25.19
N GLU A 448 -34.29 -7.06 26.07
CA GLU A 448 -35.76 -7.23 26.19
C GLU A 448 -36.59 -5.96 26.52
N GLY A 449 -36.02 -4.74 26.56
CA GLY A 449 -36.81 -3.55 26.89
C GLY A 449 -36.35 -2.17 26.40
N GLN A 450 -35.13 -1.98 25.90
CA GLN A 450 -34.66 -0.67 25.43
C GLN A 450 -33.82 -0.80 24.17
N THR A 451 -34.50 -1.13 23.07
CA THR A 451 -33.88 -1.13 21.74
C THR A 451 -34.47 0.01 20.92
N ARG A 452 -33.61 0.80 20.27
CA ARG A 452 -34.00 1.82 19.31
C ARG A 452 -33.29 1.56 17.98
N VAL A 453 -34.00 1.80 16.87
CA VAL A 453 -33.47 1.62 15.52
C VAL A 453 -33.35 2.98 14.83
N LEU A 454 -32.15 3.32 14.38
CA LEU A 454 -31.92 4.44 13.48
C LEU A 454 -32.02 3.93 12.03
N ARG A 455 -32.87 4.56 11.22
CA ARG A 455 -33.04 4.25 9.80
C ARG A 455 -32.48 5.36 8.92
N GLN A 456 -31.66 4.99 7.94
CA GLN A 456 -31.19 5.89 6.90
C GLN A 456 -31.14 5.14 5.56
N GLY A 457 -32.17 5.33 4.72
CA GLY A 457 -32.31 4.58 3.47
C GLY A 457 -32.36 3.07 3.71
N SER A 458 -31.41 2.35 3.10
CA SER A 458 -31.23 0.90 3.23
C SER A 458 -30.47 0.47 4.50
N LEU A 459 -29.96 1.40 5.30
CA LEU A 459 -29.28 1.12 6.57
C LEU A 459 -30.28 1.09 7.73
N ALA A 460 -30.18 0.05 8.57
CA ALA A 460 -30.80 -0.02 9.88
C ALA A 460 -29.74 -0.23 10.96
N VAL A 461 -29.75 0.61 11.99
CA VAL A 461 -28.83 0.51 13.13
C VAL A 461 -29.64 0.31 14.40
N ALA A 462 -29.71 -0.93 14.88
CA ALA A 462 -30.35 -1.26 16.14
C ALA A 462 -29.35 -1.06 17.28
N VAL A 463 -29.78 -0.35 18.32
CA VAL A 463 -28.97 -0.09 19.53
C VAL A 463 -29.77 -0.48 20.75
N GLY A 464 -29.22 -1.38 21.56
CA GLY A 464 -29.78 -1.84 22.82
C GLY A 464 -28.95 -1.38 24.01
N VAL A 465 -29.62 -1.12 25.13
CA VAL A 465 -28.98 -0.79 26.41
C VAL A 465 -29.32 -1.89 27.43
N PRO A 466 -28.56 -3.00 27.48
CA PRO A 466 -28.90 -4.14 28.32
C PRO A 466 -28.75 -3.85 29.82
N ALA A 467 -27.84 -2.93 30.18
CA ALA A 467 -27.64 -2.41 31.53
C ALA A 467 -27.19 -0.95 31.51
N PRO A 468 -27.35 -0.17 32.60
CA PRO A 468 -26.87 1.20 32.68
C PRO A 468 -25.37 1.33 32.31
N GLY A 469 -25.04 2.21 31.37
CA GLY A 469 -23.66 2.43 30.90
C GLY A 469 -23.13 1.37 29.91
N SER A 470 -23.90 0.33 29.61
CA SER A 470 -23.58 -0.65 28.56
C SER A 470 -24.38 -0.36 27.29
N VAL A 471 -23.86 -0.81 26.15
CA VAL A 471 -24.50 -0.67 24.85
C VAL A 471 -24.20 -1.92 24.03
N GLN A 472 -25.15 -2.34 23.21
CA GLN A 472 -24.94 -3.23 22.08
C GLN A 472 -25.51 -2.58 20.83
N LEU A 473 -24.87 -2.79 19.70
CA LEU A 473 -25.23 -2.18 18.43
C LEU A 473 -25.08 -3.19 17.29
N ALA A 474 -26.05 -3.21 16.38
CA ALA A 474 -25.98 -3.94 15.14
C ALA A 474 -26.39 -3.02 13.99
N ALA A 475 -25.47 -2.80 13.04
CA ALA A 475 -25.69 -2.02 11.84
C ALA A 475 -25.83 -2.96 10.63
N VAL A 476 -27.05 -3.05 10.09
CA VAL A 476 -27.38 -3.92 8.96
C VAL A 476 -27.67 -3.07 7.73
N LEU A 477 -26.91 -3.28 6.66
CA LEU A 477 -27.16 -2.67 5.36
C LEU A 477 -27.99 -3.62 4.49
N ASP A 478 -29.15 -3.18 4.00
CA ASP A 478 -29.93 -3.95 3.02
C ASP A 478 -29.27 -3.85 1.64
N ASP A 479 -28.55 -4.91 1.25
CA ASP A 479 -27.86 -5.06 -0.02
C ASP A 479 -28.73 -5.66 -1.13
N THR A 480 -30.03 -5.86 -0.86
CA THR A 480 -31.02 -6.34 -1.85
C THR A 480 -31.77 -5.20 -2.55
N VAL A 481 -31.55 -3.96 -2.12
CA VAL A 481 -32.16 -2.76 -2.70
C VAL A 481 -31.60 -2.43 -4.08
N ASN A 482 -32.24 -1.50 -4.80
CA ASN A 482 -31.70 -0.99 -6.06
C ASN A 482 -30.42 -0.16 -5.81
N LEU A 483 -29.26 -0.78 -6.03
CA LEU A 483 -27.94 -0.15 -5.89
C LEU A 483 -27.64 0.96 -6.92
N ASN A 484 -28.55 1.27 -7.84
CA ASN A 484 -28.44 2.48 -8.67
C ASN A 484 -28.97 3.75 -7.96
N ALA A 485 -29.69 3.60 -6.85
CA ALA A 485 -30.27 4.73 -6.12
C ALA A 485 -29.19 5.52 -5.37
N ALA A 486 -29.31 6.85 -5.34
CA ALA A 486 -28.36 7.72 -4.62
C ALA A 486 -28.38 7.42 -3.11
N GLU A 487 -29.57 7.12 -2.59
CA GLU A 487 -29.83 6.77 -1.20
C GLU A 487 -29.09 5.51 -0.77
N ALA A 488 -28.94 4.52 -1.66
CA ALA A 488 -28.18 3.30 -1.38
C ALA A 488 -26.68 3.60 -1.20
N LYS A 489 -26.15 4.51 -2.03
CA LYS A 489 -24.75 4.97 -1.92
C LYS A 489 -24.51 5.76 -0.63
N GLU A 490 -25.45 6.61 -0.25
CA GLU A 490 -25.37 7.35 1.03
C GLU A 490 -25.44 6.41 2.24
N ALA A 491 -26.37 5.45 2.23
CA ALA A 491 -26.51 4.46 3.30
C ALA A 491 -25.26 3.58 3.46
N TRP A 492 -24.64 3.14 2.37
CA TRP A 492 -23.38 2.37 2.42
C TRP A 492 -22.23 3.19 2.99
N ARG A 493 -22.11 4.46 2.59
CA ARG A 493 -21.07 5.35 3.12
C ARG A 493 -21.25 5.61 4.61
N GLU A 494 -22.49 5.80 5.04
CA GLU A 494 -22.77 5.97 6.46
C GLU A 494 -22.51 4.68 7.25
N TRP A 495 -22.81 3.51 6.68
CA TRP A 495 -22.47 2.22 7.28
C TRP A 495 -20.95 2.08 7.49
N LEU A 496 -20.13 2.45 6.49
CA LEU A 496 -18.67 2.49 6.63
C LEU A 496 -18.20 3.54 7.64
N GLN A 497 -18.79 4.75 7.62
CA GLN A 497 -18.43 5.81 8.56
C GLN A 497 -18.75 5.40 10.01
N LEU A 498 -19.90 4.77 10.25
CA LEU A 498 -20.27 4.23 11.55
C LEU A 498 -19.32 3.12 11.98
N ALA A 499 -18.94 2.22 11.06
CA ALA A 499 -17.95 1.19 11.31
C ALA A 499 -16.59 1.74 11.74
N ASN A 500 -16.16 2.85 11.13
CA ASN A 500 -14.92 3.54 11.51
C ASN A 500 -15.02 4.18 12.91
N VAL A 501 -16.10 4.90 13.21
CA VAL A 501 -16.30 5.55 14.53
C VAL A 501 -16.33 4.53 15.66
N LEU A 502 -16.89 3.35 15.38
CA LEU A 502 -17.08 2.28 16.37
C LEU A 502 -16.02 1.17 16.27
N ALA A 503 -14.94 1.37 15.50
CA ALA A 503 -13.94 0.34 15.21
C ALA A 503 -13.26 -0.24 16.46
N LEU A 504 -13.25 0.52 17.56
CA LEU A 504 -12.63 0.14 18.84
C LEU A 504 -13.61 -0.57 19.80
N LEU A 505 -14.88 -0.73 19.42
CA LEU A 505 -15.80 -1.58 20.16
C LEU A 505 -15.58 -3.05 19.75
N PRO A 506 -15.47 -3.97 20.71
CA PRO A 506 -15.40 -5.40 20.43
C PRO A 506 -16.56 -5.87 19.55
N ALA A 507 -16.33 -6.92 18.75
CA ALA A 507 -17.36 -7.52 17.90
C ALA A 507 -18.59 -8.03 18.69
N SER A 508 -18.43 -8.33 19.98
CA SER A 508 -19.54 -8.68 20.89
C SER A 508 -20.42 -7.49 21.30
N ILE A 509 -19.95 -6.27 21.07
CA ILE A 509 -20.67 -5.02 21.37
C ILE A 509 -21.19 -4.36 20.09
N ALA A 510 -20.43 -4.38 19.01
CA ALA A 510 -20.79 -3.74 17.74
C ALA A 510 -20.66 -4.70 16.56
N ALA A 511 -21.80 -5.08 15.98
CA ALA A 511 -21.89 -5.91 14.79
C ALA A 511 -22.17 -5.06 13.53
N PHE A 512 -21.52 -5.38 12.43
CA PHE A 512 -21.68 -4.71 11.14
C PHE A 512 -21.95 -5.75 10.07
N GLU A 513 -23.15 -5.72 9.51
CA GLU A 513 -23.70 -6.76 8.67
C GLU A 513 -24.34 -6.22 7.39
N ALA A 514 -24.47 -7.12 6.40
CA ALA A 514 -25.36 -6.92 5.27
C ALA A 514 -26.52 -7.92 5.36
N ARG A 515 -27.69 -7.57 4.79
CA ARG A 515 -28.87 -8.43 4.85
C ARG A 515 -28.63 -9.81 4.25
N SER A 516 -27.95 -9.90 3.11
CA SER A 516 -27.59 -11.19 2.51
C SER A 516 -26.61 -11.99 3.39
N ALA A 517 -25.72 -11.34 4.14
CA ALA A 517 -24.80 -12.00 5.06
C ALA A 517 -25.51 -12.62 6.28
N ALA A 518 -26.62 -12.04 6.72
CA ALA A 518 -27.37 -12.52 7.89
C ALA A 518 -28.38 -13.63 7.56
N THR A 519 -28.62 -13.90 6.27
CA THR A 519 -29.41 -15.06 5.83
C THR A 519 -28.62 -16.37 6.03
N ILE A 520 -27.30 -16.26 6.12
CA ILE A 520 -26.44 -17.30 6.70
C ILE A 520 -26.67 -17.23 8.20
N THR A 521 -27.45 -18.17 8.76
CA THR A 521 -27.72 -18.26 10.20
C THR A 521 -26.45 -18.00 10.97
N ALA A 522 -26.49 -17.03 11.90
CA ALA A 522 -25.44 -16.78 12.86
C ALA A 522 -25.02 -18.12 13.44
N ALA A 523 -23.86 -18.63 13.01
CA ALA A 523 -23.20 -19.69 13.76
C ALA A 523 -23.10 -19.15 15.19
N PRO A 524 -23.37 -19.98 16.23
CA PRO A 524 -23.06 -19.56 17.58
C PRO A 524 -21.66 -18.99 17.58
N VAL A 525 -21.45 -17.93 18.36
CA VAL A 525 -20.11 -17.45 18.70
C VAL A 525 -19.38 -18.64 19.31
N MET A 526 -18.80 -19.47 18.46
CA MET A 526 -17.64 -20.23 18.83
C MET A 526 -16.63 -19.14 19.13
N ASP A 527 -16.11 -19.15 20.35
CA ASP A 527 -14.80 -18.58 20.58
C ASP A 527 -13.96 -19.03 19.40
N ILE A 528 -13.59 -18.08 18.54
CA ILE A 528 -12.37 -18.22 17.78
C ILE A 528 -11.31 -18.11 18.86
N VAL A 529 -11.13 -19.21 19.59
CA VAL A 529 -9.82 -19.61 20.10
C VAL A 529 -8.93 -19.34 18.91
N HIS A 530 -7.90 -18.53 19.14
CA HIS A 530 -6.87 -18.30 18.16
C HIS A 530 -6.59 -19.62 17.44
N GLY A 531 -6.27 -19.60 16.15
CA GLY A 531 -5.72 -20.77 15.48
C GLY A 531 -4.39 -21.27 16.09
N GLY A 532 -4.14 -21.06 17.38
CA GLY A 532 -3.28 -21.86 18.20
C GLY A 532 -3.94 -23.22 18.41
N VAL A 533 -3.37 -24.20 17.73
CA VAL A 533 -3.49 -25.59 18.12
C VAL A 533 -3.16 -25.71 19.62
N ASP A 534 -3.95 -26.46 20.40
CA ASP A 534 -3.66 -26.70 21.82
C ASP A 534 -2.42 -27.61 21.91
N VAL A 535 -1.25 -26.98 22.10
CA VAL A 535 0.06 -27.63 22.14
C VAL A 535 0.80 -27.29 23.42
N GLY A 536 1.77 -28.13 23.80
CA GLY A 536 2.66 -27.82 24.93
C GLY A 536 3.36 -26.47 24.76
N ALA A 537 3.65 -25.77 25.86
CA ALA A 537 4.20 -24.41 25.84
C ALA A 537 5.49 -24.25 25.01
N GLU A 538 6.26 -25.32 24.87
CA GLU A 538 7.47 -25.41 24.04
C GLU A 538 7.20 -25.34 22.52
N TRP A 539 6.00 -25.72 22.07
CA TRP A 539 5.60 -25.67 20.66
C TRP A 539 5.00 -24.32 20.24
N GLN A 540 4.61 -23.49 21.21
CA GLN A 540 3.91 -22.23 20.98
C GLN A 540 4.66 -21.24 20.07
N PRO A 541 5.99 -21.02 20.21
CA PRO A 541 6.74 -20.12 19.33
C PRO A 541 6.77 -20.61 17.87
N ILE A 542 6.84 -21.92 17.66
CA ILE A 542 6.86 -22.55 16.34
C ILE A 542 5.48 -22.44 15.68
N VAL A 543 4.40 -22.63 16.45
CA VAL A 543 3.03 -22.39 15.98
C VAL A 543 2.83 -20.94 15.59
N GLU A 544 3.34 -19.97 16.35
CA GLU A 544 3.23 -18.54 16.04
C GLU A 544 3.98 -18.14 14.76
N GLU A 545 5.15 -18.73 14.53
CA GLU A 545 5.95 -18.51 13.33
C GLU A 545 5.32 -19.15 12.08
N LEU A 546 4.73 -20.34 12.22
CA LEU A 546 4.20 -21.14 11.11
C LEU A 546 2.68 -21.04 10.92
N ALA A 547 1.95 -20.31 11.78
CA ALA A 547 0.49 -20.17 11.75
C ALA A 547 -0.07 -19.66 10.42
N GLY A 548 0.76 -19.02 9.58
CA GLY A 548 0.39 -18.48 8.27
C GLY A 548 0.77 -19.35 7.06
N GLU A 549 1.52 -20.43 7.24
CA GLU A 549 2.15 -21.14 6.11
C GLU A 549 1.34 -22.33 5.60
N SER A 550 0.78 -23.17 6.48
CA SER A 550 0.00 -24.35 6.07
C SER A 550 -0.86 -24.93 7.19
N ALA A 551 -2.17 -25.11 6.94
CA ALA A 551 -3.09 -25.76 7.89
C ALA A 551 -2.74 -27.24 8.16
N SER A 552 -2.09 -27.91 7.20
CA SER A 552 -1.65 -29.30 7.36
C SER A 552 -0.45 -29.43 8.31
N LEU A 553 0.44 -28.42 8.35
CA LEU A 553 1.58 -28.35 9.26
C LEU A 553 1.13 -28.10 10.70
N LEU A 554 0.17 -27.21 10.91
CA LEU A 554 -0.43 -27.00 12.23
C LEU A 554 -1.10 -28.28 12.77
N SER A 555 -1.77 -29.03 11.90
CA SER A 555 -2.37 -30.32 12.26
C SER A 555 -1.30 -31.38 12.62
N LEU A 556 -0.15 -31.36 11.95
CA LEU A 556 0.99 -32.23 12.26
C LEU A 556 1.60 -31.88 13.62
N ILE A 557 1.81 -30.59 13.89
CA ILE A 557 2.35 -30.09 15.17
C ILE A 557 1.43 -30.47 16.34
N ALA A 558 0.10 -30.36 16.15
CA ALA A 558 -0.90 -30.83 17.11
C ALA A 558 -0.67 -32.28 17.51
N ALA A 559 -0.58 -33.16 16.50
CA ALA A 559 -0.48 -34.59 16.68
C ALA A 559 0.87 -34.99 17.31
N LEU A 560 1.96 -34.27 17.01
CA LEU A 560 3.27 -34.49 17.61
C LEU A 560 3.29 -34.08 19.09
N SER A 561 2.71 -32.92 19.41
CA SER A 561 2.56 -32.47 20.80
C SER A 561 1.70 -33.45 21.61
N GLU A 562 0.58 -33.93 21.06
CA GLU A 562 -0.28 -34.94 21.71
C GLU A 562 0.45 -36.30 21.90
N ALA A 563 1.33 -36.67 20.95
CA ALA A 563 2.13 -37.89 21.04
C ALA A 563 3.30 -37.82 22.04
N GLY A 564 3.49 -36.66 22.69
CA GLY A 564 4.54 -36.40 23.67
C GLY A 564 5.93 -36.18 23.05
N VAL A 565 5.99 -35.72 21.81
CA VAL A 565 7.24 -35.33 21.15
C VAL A 565 7.61 -33.93 21.61
N ALA A 566 8.84 -33.74 22.07
CA ALA A 566 9.33 -32.41 22.44
C ALA A 566 9.40 -31.50 21.20
N ALA A 567 9.24 -30.19 21.39
CA ALA A 567 9.39 -29.24 20.29
C ALA A 567 10.79 -29.33 19.61
N PRO A 568 10.87 -29.14 18.28
CA PRO A 568 12.12 -29.01 17.54
C PRO A 568 13.06 -27.99 18.17
N ASP A 569 14.35 -28.30 18.22
CA ASP A 569 15.41 -27.40 18.71
C ASP A 569 16.16 -26.67 17.57
N GLY A 570 15.86 -27.00 16.31
CA GLY A 570 16.29 -26.25 15.13
C GLY A 570 15.39 -25.04 14.83
N GLU A 571 15.98 -23.98 14.31
CA GLU A 571 15.25 -22.80 13.82
C GLU A 571 14.32 -23.18 12.65
N VAL A 572 13.18 -22.51 12.50
CA VAL A 572 12.28 -22.73 11.35
C VAL A 572 13.03 -22.38 10.04
N GLY A 573 12.99 -23.28 9.06
CA GLY A 573 13.76 -23.15 7.82
C GLY A 573 15.21 -23.60 7.93
N TYR A 574 15.56 -24.41 8.93
CA TYR A 574 16.89 -24.97 9.09
C TYR A 574 17.35 -25.73 7.84
N GLU A 575 18.52 -25.35 7.30
CA GLU A 575 19.06 -25.94 6.08
C GLU A 575 20.06 -27.07 6.39
N LEU A 576 19.82 -28.26 5.83
CA LEU A 576 20.80 -29.35 5.77
C LEU A 576 21.27 -29.50 4.32
N ASP A 577 22.58 -29.36 4.09
CA ASP A 577 23.20 -29.40 2.76
C ASP A 577 22.53 -28.46 1.73
N GLY A 578 22.03 -27.31 2.20
CA GLY A 578 21.35 -26.29 1.38
C GLY A 578 19.89 -26.61 1.04
N VAL A 579 19.29 -27.61 1.70
CA VAL A 579 17.86 -27.93 1.59
C VAL A 579 17.16 -27.52 2.89
N PRO A 580 16.12 -26.67 2.84
CA PRO A 580 15.38 -26.25 4.03
C PRO A 580 14.41 -27.35 4.49
N PHE A 581 14.27 -27.47 5.81
CA PHE A 581 13.33 -28.36 6.48
C PHE A 581 12.46 -27.58 7.47
N GLU A 582 11.17 -27.95 7.57
CA GLU A 582 10.20 -27.21 8.38
C GLU A 582 10.25 -27.61 9.88
N LEU A 583 10.57 -28.86 10.21
CA LEU A 583 10.74 -29.32 11.60
C LEU A 583 12.05 -30.09 11.75
N VAL A 584 12.94 -29.61 12.63
CA VAL A 584 14.28 -30.19 12.81
C VAL A 584 14.63 -30.39 14.29
N TRP A 585 14.91 -31.64 14.65
CA TRP A 585 15.48 -32.03 15.93
C TRP A 585 16.96 -32.33 15.73
N THR A 586 17.81 -31.35 16.03
CA THR A 586 19.26 -31.41 15.89
C THR A 586 19.90 -32.41 16.83
N SER A 587 19.37 -32.53 18.05
CA SER A 587 19.85 -33.47 19.06
C SER A 587 19.64 -34.94 18.64
N GLU A 588 18.46 -35.26 18.10
CA GLU A 588 18.08 -36.58 17.59
C GLU A 588 18.49 -36.81 16.12
N LYS A 589 19.00 -35.78 15.44
CA LYS A 589 19.27 -35.76 14.01
C LYS A 589 18.07 -36.23 13.17
N ILE A 590 16.91 -35.64 13.39
CA ILE A 590 15.67 -35.87 12.63
C ILE A 590 15.28 -34.58 11.93
N ALA A 591 14.91 -34.67 10.66
CA ALA A 591 14.41 -33.54 9.87
C ALA A 591 13.15 -33.97 9.11
N VAL A 592 12.16 -33.08 9.02
CA VAL A 592 10.87 -33.34 8.36
C VAL A 592 10.69 -32.31 7.27
N GLN A 593 10.35 -32.79 6.07
CA GLN A 593 10.02 -31.96 4.92
C GLN A 593 8.55 -32.14 4.55
N LEU A 594 7.78 -31.06 4.49
CA LEU A 594 6.35 -31.11 4.14
C LEU A 594 6.14 -31.59 2.70
N ASP A 595 6.95 -31.07 1.77
CA ASP A 595 6.99 -31.47 0.37
C ASP A 595 8.32 -32.16 0.08
N PRO A 596 8.43 -33.49 0.29
CA PRO A 596 9.70 -34.19 0.24
C PRO A 596 10.32 -34.12 -1.16
N THR A 597 11.53 -33.57 -1.24
CA THR A 597 12.35 -33.62 -2.46
C THR A 597 12.97 -35.01 -2.59
N PRO A 598 12.76 -35.76 -3.70
CA PRO A 598 13.33 -37.09 -3.84
C PRO A 598 14.86 -37.07 -3.85
N GLY A 599 15.49 -37.89 -3.00
CA GLY A 599 16.94 -38.11 -3.02
C GLY A 599 17.78 -37.23 -2.09
N VAL A 600 17.17 -36.56 -1.11
CA VAL A 600 17.93 -35.87 -0.05
C VAL A 600 18.45 -36.91 0.94
N GLU A 601 19.76 -37.12 0.97
CA GLU A 601 20.47 -37.94 1.96
C GLU A 601 21.46 -37.04 2.69
N ALA A 602 21.31 -36.90 4.01
CA ALA A 602 22.23 -36.15 4.87
C ALA A 602 22.88 -37.13 5.87
N ASP A 603 24.20 -37.11 5.97
CA ASP A 603 24.96 -38.14 6.69
C ASP A 603 24.62 -38.17 8.19
N GLY A 604 24.10 -39.30 8.67
CA GLY A 604 23.63 -39.50 10.04
C GLY A 604 22.26 -38.89 10.40
N TRP A 605 21.60 -38.20 9.47
CA TRP A 605 20.26 -37.62 9.65
C TRP A 605 19.16 -38.57 9.16
N ARG A 606 18.03 -38.57 9.87
CA ARG A 606 16.83 -39.29 9.44
C ARG A 606 15.82 -38.29 8.89
N ILE A 607 15.68 -38.27 7.57
CA ILE A 607 14.72 -37.41 6.88
C ILE A 607 13.39 -38.16 6.77
N LEU A 608 12.32 -37.56 7.28
CA LEU A 608 11.00 -38.17 7.38
C LEU A 608 9.94 -37.36 6.62
N ALA A 609 8.97 -38.08 6.06
CA ALA A 609 7.76 -37.49 5.53
C ALA A 609 6.90 -36.90 6.68
N PRO A 610 5.97 -35.96 6.39
CA PRO A 610 5.17 -35.27 7.40
C PRO A 610 4.05 -36.15 7.95
N ASP A 611 4.41 -37.23 8.64
CA ASP A 611 3.53 -38.20 9.28
C ASP A 611 3.84 -38.27 10.78
N ALA A 612 2.87 -37.87 11.61
CA ALA A 612 3.05 -37.76 13.06
C ALA A 612 3.46 -39.08 13.72
N ALA A 613 2.93 -40.22 13.26
CA ALA A 613 3.22 -41.52 13.85
C ALA A 613 4.65 -41.97 13.53
N VAL A 614 5.09 -41.75 12.28
CA VAL A 614 6.45 -42.05 11.85
C VAL A 614 7.48 -41.19 12.58
N ILE A 615 7.20 -39.89 12.70
CA ILE A 615 8.07 -38.93 13.38
C ILE A 615 8.16 -39.24 14.87
N ALA A 616 7.03 -39.46 15.56
CA ALA A 616 7.02 -39.76 16.99
C ALA A 616 7.76 -41.06 17.32
N ALA A 617 7.64 -42.09 16.48
CA ALA A 617 8.37 -43.35 16.65
C ALA A 617 9.89 -43.15 16.50
N ALA A 618 10.31 -42.40 15.47
CA ALA A 618 11.72 -42.10 15.23
C ALA A 618 12.32 -41.22 16.33
N TRP A 619 11.55 -40.25 16.82
CA TRP A 619 11.99 -39.37 17.91
C TRP A 619 12.20 -40.17 19.20
N LYS A 620 11.24 -41.01 19.63
CA LYS A 620 11.39 -41.88 20.81
C LYS A 620 12.58 -42.84 20.72
N GLU A 621 12.80 -43.42 19.54
CA GLU A 621 13.95 -44.30 19.28
C GLU A 621 15.30 -43.60 19.54
N ARG A 622 15.42 -42.32 19.15
CA ARG A 622 16.68 -41.56 19.23
C ARG A 622 16.85 -40.72 20.48
N SER A 623 15.75 -40.29 21.11
CA SER A 623 15.76 -39.55 22.38
C SER A 623 15.83 -40.47 23.61
N GLY A 624 15.49 -41.77 23.45
CA GLY A 624 15.48 -42.75 24.54
C GLY A 624 14.25 -42.65 25.46
N ALA A 625 13.18 -42.00 25.00
CA ALA A 625 11.95 -41.68 25.72
C ALA A 625 10.81 -42.69 25.51
#